data_AF-A0A4Y3V6W6-F1
#
_entry.id   AF-A0A4Y3V6W6-F1
#
_cell.length_a   1.000
_cell.length_b   1.000
_cell.length_c   1.000
_cell.angle_alpha   90.00
_cell.angle_beta   90.00
_cell.angle_gamma   90.00
#
_symmetry.space_group_name_H-M   'P 1'
#
loop_
_entity.id
_entity.type
_entity.pdbx_description
1 polymer ?
#
loop_
_entity_poly.entity_id
_entity_poly.type
_entity_poly.pdbx_seq_one_letter_code
_entity_poly.pdbx_strand_id
1 'polypeptide(L)'
;MADHGDRERFLDLGETVLGMLGYLRELLLDLPIPVSLPDFVGEDGPNHEAVIALDRARHLIEEEPIPEMRQTAYGHLILEWLTAYEMLVLRQLAGPAPWRLDAAQFAIARFTTIAEMIENGELDDDES
;
A
#
# COMPACT_ATOMS: atom_id res chain seq x y z
N MET A 1 21.68 14.02 -17.25
CA MET A 1 21.95 13.88 -15.80
C MET A 1 20.65 13.85 -15.00
N ALA A 2 19.73 14.82 -15.12
CA ALA A 2 18.44 14.80 -14.42
C ALA A 2 17.55 13.58 -14.77
N ASP A 3 17.56 13.15 -16.03
CA ASP A 3 16.73 12.02 -16.53
C ASP A 3 17.17 10.64 -15.99
N HIS A 4 18.45 10.48 -15.64
CA HIS A 4 18.96 9.20 -15.11
C HIS A 4 18.52 8.99 -13.65
N GLY A 5 18.61 10.04 -12.83
CA GLY A 5 18.18 9.98 -11.43
C GLY A 5 16.66 9.87 -11.27
N ASP A 6 15.87 10.49 -12.15
CA ASP A 6 14.41 10.34 -12.13
C ASP A 6 13.97 8.91 -12.51
N ARG A 7 14.69 8.27 -13.44
CA ARG A 7 14.46 6.88 -13.82
C ARG A 7 14.84 5.91 -12.70
N GLU A 8 16.00 6.08 -12.09
CA GLU A 8 16.44 5.26 -10.95
C GLU A 8 15.44 5.36 -9.80
N ARG A 9 15.08 6.59 -9.41
CA ARG A 9 14.06 6.85 -8.38
C ARG A 9 12.71 6.21 -8.70
N PHE A 10 12.29 6.23 -9.97
CA PHE A 10 11.06 5.56 -10.38
C PHE A 10 11.12 4.04 -10.18
N LEU A 11 12.25 3.41 -10.50
CA LEU A 11 12.44 1.97 -10.33
C LEU A 11 12.45 1.60 -8.83
N ASP A 12 13.19 2.35 -8.01
CA ASP A 12 13.29 2.13 -6.56
C ASP A 12 11.92 2.24 -5.88
N LEU A 13 11.13 3.26 -6.25
CA LEU A 13 9.77 3.43 -5.75
C LEU A 13 8.85 2.30 -6.23
N GLY A 14 9.02 1.82 -7.46
CA GLY A 14 8.26 0.68 -7.99
C GLY A 14 8.54 -0.62 -7.23
N GLU A 15 9.80 -0.92 -6.94
CA GLU A 15 10.19 -2.06 -6.10
C GLU A 15 9.64 -1.93 -4.67
N THR A 16 9.67 -0.73 -4.11
CA THR A 16 9.11 -0.46 -2.78
C THR A 16 7.59 -0.70 -2.74
N VAL A 17 6.85 -0.23 -3.74
CA VAL A 17 5.40 -0.46 -3.85
C VAL A 17 5.08 -1.95 -4.00
N LEU A 18 5.89 -2.71 -4.75
CA LEU A 18 5.77 -4.17 -4.83
C LEU A 18 6.00 -4.83 -3.46
N GLY A 19 7.02 -4.40 -2.72
CA GLY A 19 7.30 -4.87 -1.36
C GLY A 19 6.13 -4.60 -0.40
N MET A 20 5.54 -3.41 -0.47
CA MET A 20 4.37 -3.03 0.32
C MET A 20 3.15 -3.91 0.01
N LEU A 21 2.95 -4.33 -1.25
CA LEU A 21 1.88 -5.27 -1.61
C LEU A 21 2.11 -6.65 -0.97
N GLY A 22 3.34 -7.13 -1.01
CA GLY A 22 3.73 -8.36 -0.33
C GLY A 22 3.47 -8.28 1.18
N TYR A 23 3.86 -7.18 1.80
CA TYR A 23 3.58 -6.93 3.22
C TYR A 23 2.07 -6.90 3.52
N LEU A 24 1.27 -6.17 2.73
CA LEU A 24 -0.19 -6.15 2.89
C LEU A 24 -0.80 -7.55 2.79
N ARG A 25 -0.31 -8.39 1.88
CA ARG A 25 -0.80 -9.76 1.74
C ARG A 25 -0.59 -10.58 3.01
N GLU A 26 0.60 -10.52 3.60
CA GLU A 26 0.88 -11.23 4.85
C GLU A 26 0.07 -10.64 6.00
N LEU A 27 0.04 -9.30 6.11
CA LEU A 27 -0.67 -8.61 7.19
C LEU A 27 -2.18 -8.91 7.20
N LEU A 28 -2.82 -8.98 6.02
CA LEU A 28 -4.25 -9.28 5.91
C LEU A 28 -4.59 -10.75 6.20
N LEU A 29 -3.61 -11.66 6.09
CA LEU A 29 -3.79 -13.05 6.47
C LEU A 29 -3.76 -13.25 7.99
N ASP A 30 -3.15 -12.32 8.72
CA ASP A 30 -3.07 -12.34 10.19
C ASP A 30 -4.33 -11.75 10.88
N LEU A 31 -5.29 -11.23 10.12
CA LEU A 31 -6.58 -10.79 10.64
C LEU A 31 -7.38 -11.95 11.28
N PRO A 32 -8.25 -11.67 12.26
CA PRO A 32 -9.09 -12.71 12.88
C PRO A 32 -9.91 -13.50 11.87
N ILE A 33 -10.44 -12.84 10.84
CA ILE A 33 -10.99 -13.47 9.65
C ILE A 33 -10.04 -13.15 8.49
N PRO A 34 -9.21 -14.12 8.05
CA PRO A 34 -8.18 -13.84 7.06
C PRO A 34 -8.74 -13.32 5.74
N VAL A 35 -8.21 -12.18 5.28
CA VAL A 35 -8.53 -11.62 3.96
C VAL A 35 -7.40 -12.01 2.99
N SER A 36 -7.65 -13.05 2.18
CA SER A 36 -6.67 -13.52 1.21
C SER A 36 -6.66 -12.66 -0.06
N LEU A 37 -5.50 -12.11 -0.40
CA LEU A 37 -5.27 -11.49 -1.70
C LEU A 37 -4.78 -12.54 -2.72
N PRO A 38 -5.19 -12.45 -4.00
CA PRO A 38 -4.64 -13.26 -5.08
C PRO A 38 -3.12 -13.12 -5.21
N ASP A 39 -2.50 -14.11 -5.84
CA ASP A 39 -1.10 -13.98 -6.21
C ASP A 39 -0.96 -13.13 -7.47
N PHE A 40 -0.28 -11.99 -7.36
CA PHE A 40 -0.15 -11.01 -8.46
C PHE A 40 1.19 -11.11 -9.19
N VAL A 41 1.91 -12.22 -9.02
CA VAL A 41 3.21 -12.47 -9.65
C VAL A 41 3.00 -12.75 -11.15
N GLY A 42 2.86 -11.69 -11.93
CA GLY A 42 2.97 -11.68 -13.38
C GLY A 42 4.17 -10.86 -13.84
N GLU A 43 4.65 -11.11 -15.07
CA GLU A 43 5.82 -10.41 -15.65
C GLU A 43 5.64 -8.88 -15.75
N ASP A 44 4.41 -8.37 -15.62
CA ASP A 44 4.05 -6.96 -15.81
C ASP A 44 3.86 -6.16 -14.50
N GLY A 45 4.16 -6.73 -13.33
CA GLY A 45 3.96 -6.07 -12.03
C GLY A 45 2.53 -6.16 -11.49
N PRO A 46 2.17 -5.41 -10.43
CA PRO A 46 0.83 -5.49 -9.85
C PRO A 46 -0.17 -4.99 -10.89
N ASN A 47 -1.08 -5.88 -11.27
CA ASN A 47 -2.05 -5.63 -12.33
C ASN A 47 -3.31 -4.93 -11.78
N HIS A 48 -4.23 -4.61 -12.68
CA HIS A 48 -5.55 -4.07 -12.33
C HIS A 48 -6.33 -4.92 -11.30
N GLU A 49 -6.05 -6.23 -11.23
CA GLU A 49 -6.69 -7.14 -10.29
C GLU A 49 -6.23 -6.88 -8.84
N ALA A 50 -4.97 -6.46 -8.63
CA ALA A 50 -4.48 -6.06 -7.32
C ALA A 50 -5.24 -4.85 -6.78
N VAL A 51 -5.49 -3.86 -7.63
CA VAL A 51 -6.28 -2.66 -7.28
C VAL A 51 -7.70 -3.06 -6.86
N ILE A 52 -8.36 -3.91 -7.64
CA ILE A 52 -9.74 -4.38 -7.34
C ILE A 52 -9.77 -5.20 -6.05
N ALA A 53 -8.81 -6.11 -5.87
CA ALA A 53 -8.75 -6.98 -4.70
C ALA A 53 -8.50 -6.17 -3.41
N LEU A 54 -7.62 -5.18 -3.47
CA LEU A 54 -7.33 -4.28 -2.36
C LEU A 54 -8.51 -3.37 -2.02
N ASP A 55 -9.19 -2.82 -3.02
CA ASP A 55 -10.40 -2.03 -2.76
C ASP A 55 -11.49 -2.88 -2.09
N ARG A 56 -11.67 -4.12 -2.54
CA ARG A 56 -12.56 -5.07 -1.87
C ARG A 56 -12.10 -5.38 -0.44
N ALA A 57 -10.81 -5.60 -0.23
CA ALA A 57 -10.26 -5.88 1.10
C ALA A 57 -10.58 -4.76 2.10
N ARG A 58 -10.52 -3.49 1.68
CA ARG A 58 -10.91 -2.35 2.53
C ARG A 58 -12.32 -2.47 3.08
N HIS A 59 -13.27 -2.90 2.25
CA HIS A 59 -14.66 -3.09 2.68
C HIS A 59 -14.80 -4.29 3.62
N LEU A 60 -14.03 -5.36 3.41
CA LEU A 60 -14.03 -6.52 4.30
C LEU A 60 -13.44 -6.20 5.68
N ILE A 61 -12.41 -5.36 5.75
CA ILE A 61 -11.77 -4.93 7.00
C ILE A 61 -12.76 -4.22 7.93
N GLU A 62 -13.73 -3.47 7.39
CA GLU A 62 -14.77 -2.81 8.19
C GLU A 62 -15.67 -3.82 8.94
N GLU A 63 -15.71 -5.07 8.49
CA GLU A 63 -16.47 -6.16 9.09
C GLU A 63 -15.63 -7.03 10.07
N GLU A 64 -14.33 -6.76 10.20
CA GLU A 64 -13.43 -7.55 11.07
C GLU A 64 -13.71 -7.33 12.56
N PRO A 65 -13.63 -8.38 13.40
CA PRO A 65 -13.82 -8.26 14.85
C PRO A 65 -12.54 -7.74 15.53
N ILE A 66 -12.08 -6.55 15.12
CA ILE A 66 -10.94 -5.80 15.70
C ILE A 66 -11.39 -4.38 16.08
N PRO A 67 -10.65 -3.65 16.93
CA PRO A 67 -10.97 -2.26 17.25
C PRO A 67 -11.10 -1.38 16.00
N GLU A 68 -12.05 -0.45 16.00
CA GLU A 68 -12.32 0.47 14.87
C GLU A 68 -11.08 1.27 14.45
N MET A 69 -10.23 1.64 15.41
CA MET A 69 -8.96 2.30 15.13
C MET A 69 -8.01 1.41 14.32
N ARG A 70 -7.95 0.09 14.60
CA ARG A 70 -7.19 -0.84 13.76
C ARG A 70 -7.83 -0.99 12.39
N GLN A 71 -9.15 -1.17 12.29
CA GLN A 71 -9.84 -1.25 10.99
C GLN A 71 -9.49 -0.03 10.11
N THR A 72 -9.52 1.17 10.69
CA THR A 72 -9.15 2.43 10.04
C THR A 72 -7.69 2.41 9.57
N ALA A 73 -6.77 1.97 10.42
CA ALA A 73 -5.34 1.88 10.08
C ALA A 73 -5.07 0.91 8.92
N TYR A 74 -5.68 -0.27 8.93
CA TYR A 74 -5.63 -1.22 7.81
C TYR A 74 -6.20 -0.61 6.52
N GLY A 75 -7.35 0.08 6.61
CA GLY A 75 -7.94 0.79 5.49
C GLY A 75 -7.02 1.87 4.92
N HIS A 76 -6.32 2.61 5.78
CA HIS A 76 -5.32 3.61 5.39
C HIS A 76 -4.09 2.97 4.73
N LEU A 77 -3.55 1.86 5.24
CA LEU A 77 -2.42 1.17 4.58
C LEU A 77 -2.75 0.84 3.12
N ILE A 78 -3.94 0.29 2.88
CA ILE A 78 -4.37 -0.04 1.52
C ILE A 78 -4.50 1.22 0.66
N LEU A 79 -5.07 2.30 1.20
CA LEU A 79 -5.18 3.57 0.48
C LEU A 79 -3.81 4.17 0.12
N GLU A 80 -2.85 4.10 1.02
CA GLU A 80 -1.50 4.61 0.75
C GLU A 80 -0.78 3.78 -0.31
N TRP A 81 -0.98 2.47 -0.31
CA TRP A 81 -0.51 1.61 -1.39
C TRP A 81 -1.12 1.99 -2.74
N LEU A 82 -2.45 2.12 -2.81
CA LEU A 82 -3.17 2.51 -4.02
C LEU A 82 -2.70 3.87 -4.54
N THR A 83 -2.49 4.82 -3.63
CA THR A 83 -2.00 6.16 -3.95
C THR A 83 -0.59 6.11 -4.55
N ALA A 84 0.33 5.37 -3.93
CA ALA A 84 1.69 5.23 -4.42
C ALA A 84 1.70 4.55 -5.81
N TYR A 85 0.96 3.46 -5.97
CA TYR A 85 0.83 2.72 -7.23
C TYR A 85 0.26 3.60 -8.36
N GLU A 86 -0.85 4.29 -8.12
CA GLU A 86 -1.48 5.17 -9.12
C GLU A 86 -0.54 6.31 -9.56
N MET A 87 0.25 6.89 -8.66
CA MET A 87 1.22 7.92 -9.03
C MET A 87 2.31 7.38 -9.97
N LEU A 88 2.76 6.14 -9.76
CA LEU A 88 3.73 5.48 -10.63
C LEU A 88 3.12 5.13 -12.00
N VAL A 89 1.89 4.61 -12.03
CA VAL A 89 1.15 4.34 -13.27
C VAL A 89 0.92 5.63 -14.06
N LEU A 90 0.47 6.71 -13.41
CA LEU A 90 0.27 8.00 -14.05
C LEU A 90 1.56 8.58 -14.63
N ARG A 91 2.72 8.33 -14.01
CA ARG A 91 4.01 8.72 -14.60
C ARG A 91 4.29 7.97 -15.91
N GLN A 92 3.95 6.68 -15.98
CA GLN A 92 4.12 5.90 -17.22
C GLN A 92 3.15 6.37 -18.32
N LEU A 93 1.88 6.61 -17.97
CA LEU A 93 0.82 6.94 -18.93
C LEU A 93 0.83 8.41 -19.38
N ALA A 94 1.02 9.34 -18.45
CA ALA A 94 0.94 10.78 -18.69
C ALA A 94 2.33 11.46 -18.73
N GLY A 95 3.41 10.68 -18.74
CA GLY A 95 4.79 11.15 -18.82
C GLY A 95 5.39 11.59 -17.48
N PRO A 96 6.67 11.99 -17.47
CA PRO A 96 7.37 12.40 -16.26
C PRO A 96 6.81 13.72 -15.72
N ALA A 97 6.50 13.72 -14.42
CA ALA A 97 6.26 14.93 -13.65
C ALA A 97 6.84 14.70 -12.25
N PRO A 98 7.89 15.43 -11.83
CA PRO A 98 8.64 15.10 -10.61
C PRO A 98 7.78 14.98 -9.34
N TRP A 99 6.74 15.81 -9.24
CA TRP A 99 5.80 15.79 -8.11
C TRP A 99 5.03 14.47 -7.97
N ARG A 100 4.90 13.65 -9.03
CA ARG A 100 4.29 12.31 -8.95
C ARG A 100 5.16 11.36 -8.14
N LEU A 101 6.49 11.42 -8.34
CA LEU A 101 7.43 10.62 -7.54
C LEU A 101 7.49 11.12 -6.10
N ASP A 102 7.40 12.43 -5.89
CA ASP A 102 7.29 13.00 -4.54
C ASP A 102 6.02 12.52 -3.83
N ALA A 103 4.88 12.55 -4.51
CA ALA A 103 3.61 12.06 -3.98
C ALA A 103 3.65 10.57 -3.65
N ALA A 104 4.22 9.74 -4.53
CA ALA A 104 4.40 8.31 -4.27
C ALA A 104 5.29 8.07 -3.04
N GLN A 105 6.40 8.81 -2.93
CA GLN A 105 7.29 8.73 -1.77
C GLN A 105 6.60 9.14 -0.47
N PHE A 106 5.77 10.18 -0.49
CA PHE A 106 5.00 10.57 0.70
C PHE A 106 3.96 9.51 1.09
N ALA A 107 3.32 8.85 0.13
CA ALA A 107 2.40 7.75 0.41
C ALA A 107 3.13 6.54 1.02
N ILE A 108 4.30 6.17 0.48
CA ILE A 108 5.18 5.12 1.06
C ILE A 108 5.58 5.47 2.50
N ALA A 109 5.95 6.72 2.76
CA ALA A 109 6.32 7.14 4.11
C ALA A 109 5.15 6.99 5.10
N ARG A 110 3.94 7.46 4.72
CA ARG A 110 2.74 7.29 5.54
C ARG A 110 2.38 5.83 5.75
N PHE A 111 2.48 5.01 4.70
CA PHE A 111 2.29 3.57 4.80
C PHE A 111 3.22 2.96 5.87
N THR A 112 4.51 3.27 5.78
CA THR A 112 5.52 2.74 6.71
C THR A 112 5.21 3.14 8.15
N THR A 113 4.88 4.42 8.38
CA THR A 113 4.50 4.90 9.72
C THR A 113 3.28 4.17 10.27
N ILE A 114 2.23 3.96 9.47
CA ILE A 114 1.02 3.25 9.92
C ILE A 114 1.34 1.77 10.19
N ALA A 115 2.18 1.15 9.36
CA ALA A 115 2.59 -0.23 9.53
C ALA A 115 3.35 -0.42 10.85
N GLU A 116 4.31 0.46 11.15
CA GLU A 116 5.04 0.47 12.41
C GLU A 116 4.10 0.60 13.62
N MET A 117 3.09 1.48 13.55
CA MET A 117 2.10 1.63 14.63
C MET A 117 1.30 0.34 14.87
N ILE A 118 0.94 -0.38 13.80
CA ILE A 118 0.24 -1.68 13.90
C ILE A 118 1.16 -2.75 14.51
N GLU A 119 2.41 -2.82 14.07
CA GLU A 119 3.39 -3.81 14.54
C GLU A 119 3.78 -3.59 16.01
N ASN A 120 3.91 -2.34 16.44
CA ASN A 120 4.25 -1.96 17.80
C ASN A 120 3.08 -2.08 18.79
N GLY A 121 1.85 -2.34 18.31
CA GLY A 121 0.65 -2.38 19.16
C GLY A 121 0.21 -1.01 19.68
N GLU A 122 0.68 0.09 19.08
CA GLU A 122 0.35 1.46 19.48
C GLU A 122 -1.15 1.80 19.26
N LEU A 123 -1.86 0.93 18.55
CA LEU A 123 -3.28 1.06 18.24
C LEU A 123 -4.20 0.21 19.15
N ASP A 124 -3.64 -0.44 20.17
CA ASP A 124 -4.38 -1.34 21.08
C ASP A 124 -4.82 -0.66 22.40
N ASP A 125 -4.44 0.61 22.63
CA ASP A 125 -4.56 1.33 23.91
C ASP A 125 -5.96 1.94 24.21
N ASP A 126 -7.06 1.38 23.68
CA ASP A 126 -8.44 1.83 23.98
C ASP A 126 -9.08 1.07 25.16
N GLU A 127 -8.31 0.71 26.19
CA GLU A 127 -8.84 0.38 27.53
C GLU A 127 -8.46 1.47 28.54
N SER A 128 -9.33 2.46 28.71
CA SER A 128 -9.40 3.33 29.89
C SER A 128 -10.84 3.67 30.26
#